data_AF-A0A399I2C0-F1
#
_entry.id   AF-A0A399I2C0-F1
#
_cell.length_a   1.000
_cell.length_b   1.000
_cell.length_c   1.000
_cell.angle_alpha   90.00
_cell.angle_beta   90.00
_cell.angle_gamma   90.00
#
_symmetry.space_group_name_H-M   'P 1'
#
loop_
_entity.id
_entity.type
_entity.pdbx_description
1 polymer ?
#
loop_
_entity_poly.entity_id
_entity_poly.type
_entity_poly.pdbx_seq_one_letter_code
_entity_poly.pdbx_strand_id
1 'polypeptide(L)'
;MGLSHFAEGNYTSALVELTEAEKLTPDDPDLLYYLGRTYFEKKKYDLAEQRFLKSLALKPNNSNARNDLGVNYLEMKRWDDAIIQFKVVADDIFFQNQEAANINLGIAYFNKGDYPRALSVLRAVVGNNPREPRARLNLGKVYFAMDKTDLAIAEYSRAIELNKNYVNAYYNLGLANLKQKENRAAAAAFREVLRIAPDSELGQLAREYLDVLK
;
A
#
# COMPACT_ATOMS: atom_id res chain seq x y z
N MET A 1 27.69 3.47 -8.87
CA MET A 1 27.34 4.81 -8.35
C MET A 1 25.82 4.98 -8.36
N GLY A 2 25.12 4.70 -9.47
CA GLY A 2 23.66 4.94 -9.55
C GLY A 2 22.82 4.15 -8.53
N LEU A 3 23.18 2.89 -8.28
CA LEU A 3 22.54 2.08 -7.23
C LEU A 3 22.86 2.57 -5.81
N SER A 4 24.00 3.22 -5.59
CA SER A 4 24.35 3.83 -4.30
C SER A 4 23.43 5.01 -4.02
N HIS A 5 23.30 5.92 -4.98
CA HIS A 5 22.38 7.05 -4.86
C HIS A 5 20.93 6.61 -4.72
N PHE A 6 20.54 5.50 -5.37
CA PHE A 6 19.23 4.90 -5.16
C PHE A 6 19.05 4.43 -3.71
N ALA A 7 20.03 3.72 -3.16
CA ALA A 7 19.99 3.25 -1.77
C ALA A 7 19.99 4.40 -0.74
N GLU A 8 20.62 5.53 -1.09
CA GLU A 8 20.62 6.78 -0.30
C GLU A 8 19.32 7.59 -0.43
N GLY A 9 18.39 7.17 -1.29
CA GLY A 9 17.15 7.92 -1.57
C GLY A 9 17.35 9.16 -2.45
N ASN A 10 18.56 9.37 -2.97
CA ASN A 10 18.85 10.45 -3.93
C ASN A 10 18.43 10.03 -5.35
N TYR A 11 17.12 9.98 -5.58
CA TYR A 11 16.54 9.51 -6.84
C TYR A 11 16.85 10.41 -8.04
N THR A 12 17.21 11.68 -7.82
CA THR A 12 17.62 12.57 -8.91
C THR A 12 19.00 12.19 -9.43
N SER A 13 19.99 12.04 -8.55
CA SER A 13 21.33 11.58 -8.97
C SER A 13 21.28 10.13 -9.47
N ALA A 14 20.51 9.26 -8.80
CA ALA A 14 20.31 7.89 -9.27
C ALA A 14 19.78 7.85 -10.70
N LEU A 15 18.78 8.69 -11.03
CA LEU A 15 18.21 8.71 -12.38
C LEU A 15 19.26 9.11 -13.42
N VAL A 16 20.06 10.14 -13.16
CA VAL A 16 21.12 10.59 -14.08
C VAL A 16 22.08 9.45 -14.38
N GLU A 17 22.60 8.81 -13.34
CA GLU A 17 23.62 7.78 -13.50
C GLU A 17 23.08 6.47 -14.07
N LEU A 18 21.88 6.05 -13.67
CA LEU A 18 21.24 4.86 -14.23
C LEU A 18 20.87 5.05 -15.70
N THR A 19 20.49 6.27 -16.11
CA THR A 19 20.21 6.57 -17.53
C THR A 19 21.49 6.59 -18.35
N GLU A 20 22.62 7.05 -17.79
CA GLU A 20 23.90 6.96 -18.47
C GLU A 20 24.37 5.50 -18.61
N ALA A 21 24.20 4.69 -17.56
CA ALA A 21 24.44 3.26 -17.62
C ALA A 21 23.58 2.56 -18.68
N GLU A 22 22.31 2.98 -18.85
CA GLU A 22 21.41 2.42 -19.86
C GLU A 22 21.96 2.61 -21.29
N LYS A 23 22.66 3.70 -21.58
CA LYS A 23 23.28 3.91 -22.89
C LYS A 23 24.35 2.86 -23.21
N LEU A 24 25.02 2.34 -22.18
CA LEU A 24 26.08 1.34 -22.31
C LEU A 24 25.52 -0.09 -22.32
N THR A 25 24.49 -0.34 -21.50
CA THR A 25 23.87 -1.65 -21.31
C THR A 25 22.33 -1.53 -21.36
N PRO A 26 21.73 -1.30 -22.55
CA PRO A 26 20.32 -0.97 -22.66
C PRO A 26 19.36 -2.12 -22.32
N ASP A 27 19.85 -3.36 -22.33
CA ASP A 27 19.07 -4.58 -22.10
C ASP A 27 19.52 -5.33 -20.83
N ASP A 28 20.04 -4.61 -19.84
CA ASP A 28 20.26 -5.15 -18.50
C ASP A 28 18.93 -5.11 -17.70
N PRO A 29 18.34 -6.28 -17.36
CA PRO A 29 17.06 -6.34 -16.67
C PRO A 29 17.10 -5.75 -15.25
N ASP A 30 18.22 -5.87 -14.54
CA ASP A 30 18.33 -5.37 -13.17
C ASP A 30 18.49 -3.85 -13.20
N LEU A 31 19.28 -3.30 -14.13
CA LEU A 31 19.35 -1.85 -14.38
C LEU A 31 17.97 -1.26 -14.71
N LEU A 32 17.23 -1.89 -15.63
CA LEU A 32 15.88 -1.47 -16.03
C LEU A 32 14.90 -1.50 -14.86
N TYR A 33 15.00 -2.52 -13.99
CA TYR A 33 14.21 -2.58 -12.77
C TYR A 33 14.50 -1.40 -11.84
N TYR A 34 15.78 -1.07 -11.59
CA TYR A 34 16.13 0.09 -10.76
C TYR A 34 15.77 1.44 -11.39
N LEU A 35 15.83 1.57 -12.72
CA LEU A 35 15.27 2.72 -13.43
C LEU A 35 13.76 2.84 -13.21
N GLY A 36 13.02 1.73 -13.31
CA GLY A 36 11.60 1.67 -13.01
C GLY A 36 11.29 2.16 -11.60
N ARG A 37 11.99 1.65 -10.59
CA ARG A 37 11.85 2.10 -9.20
C ARG A 37 12.20 3.58 -9.03
N THR A 38 13.26 4.04 -9.67
CA THR A 38 13.66 5.45 -9.60
C THR A 38 12.59 6.37 -10.21
N TYR A 39 11.99 5.99 -11.34
CA TYR A 39 10.87 6.74 -11.91
C TYR A 39 9.63 6.71 -11.01
N PHE A 40 9.33 5.57 -10.40
CA PHE A 40 8.21 5.41 -9.45
C PHE A 40 8.36 6.37 -8.26
N GLU A 41 9.53 6.41 -7.62
CA GLU A 41 9.81 7.31 -6.49
C GLU A 41 9.72 8.79 -6.89
N LYS A 42 9.99 9.10 -8.17
CA LYS A 42 9.79 10.44 -8.75
C LYS A 42 8.35 10.69 -9.22
N LYS A 43 7.41 9.79 -8.91
CA LYS A 43 5.99 9.84 -9.29
C LYS A 43 5.75 9.88 -10.81
N LYS A 44 6.71 9.38 -11.60
CA LYS A 44 6.61 9.28 -13.06
C LYS A 44 6.16 7.88 -13.44
N TYR A 45 4.91 7.55 -13.09
CA TYR A 45 4.39 6.18 -13.14
C TYR A 45 4.36 5.58 -14.55
N ASP A 46 4.12 6.38 -15.59
CA ASP A 46 4.14 5.90 -16.98
C ASP A 46 5.55 5.48 -17.43
N LEU A 47 6.58 6.22 -17.01
CA LEU A 47 7.96 5.87 -17.31
C LEU A 47 8.41 4.67 -16.48
N ALA A 48 7.97 4.59 -15.22
CA ALA A 48 8.23 3.43 -14.37
C ALA A 48 7.66 2.15 -14.99
N GLU A 49 6.40 2.18 -15.45
CA GLU A 49 5.76 1.07 -16.16
C GLU A 49 6.61 0.59 -17.34
N GLN A 50 7.04 1.51 -18.22
CA GLN A 50 7.84 1.15 -19.40
C GLN A 50 9.12 0.39 -19.01
N ARG A 51 9.82 0.84 -17.96
CA ARG A 51 11.07 0.22 -17.51
C ARG A 51 10.84 -1.12 -16.81
N PHE A 52 9.80 -1.22 -15.98
CA PHE A 52 9.42 -2.49 -15.38
C PHE A 52 9.00 -3.53 -16.42
N LEU A 53 8.18 -3.15 -17.40
CA LEU A 53 7.78 -4.05 -18.49
C LEU A 53 8.99 -4.51 -19.31
N LYS A 54 9.93 -3.62 -19.64
CA LYS A 54 11.16 -4.00 -20.36
C LYS A 54 12.02 -4.95 -19.52
N SER A 55 12.18 -4.69 -18.22
CA SER A 55 12.87 -5.59 -17.29
C SER A 55 12.23 -6.98 -17.26
N LEU A 56 10.89 -7.05 -17.14
CA LEU A 56 10.14 -8.30 -17.11
C LEU A 56 10.12 -9.05 -18.45
N ALA A 57 10.25 -8.35 -19.57
CA ALA A 57 10.42 -8.99 -20.88
C ALA A 57 11.74 -9.75 -20.97
N LEU A 58 12.80 -9.23 -20.34
CA LEU A 58 14.14 -9.84 -20.31
C LEU A 58 14.28 -10.89 -19.19
N LYS A 59 13.61 -10.68 -18.05
CA LYS A 59 13.63 -11.58 -16.88
C LYS A 59 12.21 -11.81 -16.34
N PRO A 60 11.42 -12.71 -16.97
CA PRO A 60 9.99 -12.87 -16.66
C PRO A 60 9.68 -13.36 -15.24
N ASN A 61 10.63 -14.03 -14.59
CA ASN A 61 10.52 -14.58 -13.24
C ASN A 61 10.98 -13.61 -12.14
N ASN A 62 11.14 -12.31 -12.44
CA ASN A 62 11.49 -11.32 -11.43
C ASN A 62 10.25 -10.86 -10.64
N SER A 63 9.95 -11.57 -9.54
CA SER A 63 8.81 -11.27 -8.67
C SER A 63 8.90 -9.90 -7.98
N ASN A 64 10.11 -9.37 -7.74
CA ASN A 64 10.28 -8.01 -7.22
C ASN A 64 9.80 -6.97 -8.25
N ALA A 65 10.29 -7.06 -9.49
CA ALA A 65 9.87 -6.17 -10.58
C ALA A 65 8.36 -6.27 -10.85
N ARG A 66 7.79 -7.47 -10.74
CA ARG A 66 6.36 -7.69 -10.92
C ARG A 66 5.52 -7.10 -9.79
N ASN A 67 5.95 -7.27 -8.53
CA ASN A 67 5.30 -6.64 -7.39
C ASN A 67 5.33 -5.10 -7.52
N ASP A 68 6.49 -4.53 -7.86
CA ASP A 68 6.65 -3.08 -7.98
C ASP A 68 5.86 -2.51 -9.16
N LEU A 69 5.74 -3.25 -10.27
CA LEU A 69 4.83 -2.91 -11.35
C LEU A 69 3.35 -2.93 -10.89
N GLY A 70 2.95 -3.92 -10.09
CA GLY A 70 1.63 -3.95 -9.48
C GLY A 70 1.37 -2.74 -8.57
N VAL A 71 2.35 -2.31 -7.79
CA VAL A 71 2.27 -1.10 -6.95
C VAL A 71 2.17 0.15 -7.83
N ASN A 72 2.95 0.24 -8.90
CA ASN A 72 2.84 1.31 -9.89
C ASN A 72 1.41 1.41 -10.46
N TYR A 73 0.79 0.28 -10.76
CA TYR A 73 -0.61 0.25 -11.21
C TYR A 73 -1.62 0.66 -10.15
N LEU A 74 -1.37 0.40 -8.86
CA LEU A 74 -2.21 0.93 -7.78
C LEU A 74 -2.18 2.46 -7.76
N GLU A 75 -1.00 3.07 -7.90
CA GLU A 75 -0.83 4.53 -7.96
C GLU A 75 -1.54 5.14 -9.18
N MET A 76 -1.49 4.46 -10.32
CA MET A 76 -2.20 4.84 -11.54
C MET A 76 -3.71 4.56 -11.48
N LYS A 77 -4.22 3.97 -10.39
CA LYS A 77 -5.61 3.49 -10.23
C LYS A 77 -6.02 2.46 -11.29
N ARG A 78 -5.06 1.75 -11.89
CA ARG A 78 -5.25 0.66 -12.85
C ARG A 78 -5.37 -0.66 -12.10
N TRP A 79 -6.48 -0.83 -11.37
CA TRP A 79 -6.63 -1.91 -10.39
C TRP A 79 -6.62 -3.31 -11.02
N ASP A 80 -7.18 -3.46 -12.22
CA ASP A 80 -7.16 -4.73 -12.96
C ASP A 80 -5.74 -5.17 -13.31
N ASP A 81 -4.92 -4.25 -13.81
CA ASP A 81 -3.52 -4.53 -14.12
C ASP A 81 -2.71 -4.87 -12.86
N ALA A 82 -2.97 -4.15 -11.76
CA ALA A 82 -2.38 -4.44 -10.46
C ALA A 82 -2.72 -5.86 -9.97
N ILE A 83 -4.00 -6.25 -10.05
CA ILE A 83 -4.46 -7.60 -9.66
C ILE A 83 -3.74 -8.68 -10.48
N ILE A 84 -3.57 -8.48 -11.79
CA ILE A 84 -2.85 -9.43 -12.65
C ILE A 84 -1.42 -9.63 -12.15
N GLN A 85 -0.70 -8.54 -11.89
CA GLN A 85 0.69 -8.65 -11.42
C GLN A 85 0.79 -9.31 -10.05
N PHE A 86 -0.04 -8.90 -9.09
CA PHE A 86 0.03 -9.45 -7.74
C PHE A 86 -0.38 -10.92 -7.64
N LYS A 87 -1.31 -11.39 -8.48
CA LYS A 87 -1.66 -12.82 -8.53
C LYS A 87 -0.46 -13.68 -8.90
N VAL A 88 0.27 -13.29 -9.96
CA VAL A 88 1.45 -14.03 -10.38
C VAL A 88 2.52 -14.06 -9.28
N VAL A 89 2.68 -12.95 -8.54
CA VAL A 89 3.61 -12.91 -7.39
C VAL A 89 3.11 -13.75 -6.21
N ALA A 90 1.80 -13.77 -5.96
CA ALA A 90 1.21 -14.56 -4.89
C ALA A 90 1.39 -16.08 -5.10
N ASP A 91 1.46 -16.52 -6.35
CA ASP A 91 1.70 -17.91 -6.75
C ASP A 91 3.19 -18.32 -6.67
N ASP A 92 4.12 -17.37 -6.53
CA ASP A 92 5.55 -17.62 -6.37
C ASP A 92 5.91 -17.90 -4.90
N ILE A 93 6.02 -19.18 -4.55
CA ILE A 93 6.35 -19.63 -3.18
C ILE A 93 7.78 -19.27 -2.74
N PHE A 94 8.68 -18.91 -3.66
CA PHE A 94 10.05 -18.51 -3.33
C PHE A 94 10.16 -17.01 -3.08
N PHE A 95 9.09 -16.25 -3.32
CA PHE A 95 9.08 -14.82 -3.06
C PHE A 95 9.02 -14.52 -1.57
N GLN A 96 10.11 -14.01 -1.01
CA GLN A 96 10.25 -13.73 0.42
C GLN A 96 9.21 -12.73 0.97
N ASN A 97 8.67 -11.85 0.12
CA ASN A 97 7.71 -10.82 0.50
C ASN A 97 6.25 -11.19 0.13
N GLN A 98 5.93 -12.50 0.11
CA GLN A 98 4.60 -13.00 -0.28
C GLN A 98 3.46 -12.39 0.56
N GLU A 99 3.69 -12.14 1.85
CA GLU A 99 2.73 -11.44 2.70
C GLU A 99 2.41 -10.04 2.17
N ALA A 100 3.43 -9.24 1.84
CA ALA A 100 3.26 -7.89 1.33
C ALA A 100 2.53 -7.88 -0.02
N ALA A 101 2.87 -8.82 -0.92
CA ALA A 101 2.18 -8.98 -2.19
C ALA A 101 0.70 -9.34 -2.00
N ASN A 102 0.38 -10.23 -1.06
CA ASN A 102 -1.01 -10.58 -0.75
C ASN A 102 -1.80 -9.42 -0.13
N ILE A 103 -1.16 -8.60 0.72
CA ILE A 103 -1.78 -7.37 1.22
C ILE A 103 -2.09 -6.41 0.05
N ASN A 104 -1.13 -6.23 -0.86
CA ASN A 104 -1.32 -5.39 -2.04
C ASN A 104 -2.41 -5.93 -2.98
N LEU A 105 -2.51 -7.25 -3.15
CA LEU A 105 -3.59 -7.90 -3.89
C LEU A 105 -4.96 -7.62 -3.23
N GLY A 106 -5.03 -7.72 -1.90
CA GLY A 106 -6.22 -7.36 -1.14
C GLY A 106 -6.64 -5.90 -1.31
N ILE A 107 -5.65 -4.98 -1.30
CA ILE A 107 -5.87 -3.55 -1.56
C ILE A 107 -6.37 -3.32 -2.99
N ALA A 108 -5.80 -4.01 -3.98
CA ALA A 108 -6.20 -3.90 -5.38
C ALA A 108 -7.66 -4.34 -5.58
N TYR A 109 -8.05 -5.47 -5.00
CA TYR A 109 -9.45 -5.92 -5.00
C TYR A 109 -10.38 -4.94 -4.29
N PHE A 110 -9.96 -4.41 -3.13
CA PHE A 110 -10.75 -3.43 -2.40
C PHE A 110 -11.00 -2.16 -3.22
N ASN A 111 -9.95 -1.60 -3.83
CA ASN A 111 -10.05 -0.40 -4.67
C ASN A 111 -10.91 -0.63 -5.92
N LYS A 112 -10.89 -1.86 -6.46
CA LYS A 112 -11.78 -2.27 -7.55
C LYS A 112 -13.26 -2.42 -7.12
N GLY A 113 -13.53 -2.46 -5.82
CA GLY A 113 -14.86 -2.73 -5.27
C GLY A 113 -15.19 -4.23 -5.14
N ASP A 114 -14.22 -5.11 -5.37
CA ASP A 114 -14.39 -6.55 -5.16
C ASP A 114 -14.12 -6.93 -3.70
N TYR A 115 -15.07 -6.57 -2.84
CA TYR A 115 -14.96 -6.82 -1.41
C TYR A 115 -14.89 -8.32 -1.05
N PRO A 116 -15.62 -9.25 -1.70
CA PRO A 116 -15.48 -10.67 -1.41
C PRO A 116 -14.06 -11.21 -1.63
N ARG A 117 -13.40 -10.87 -2.75
CA ARG A 117 -12.01 -11.32 -2.99
C ARG A 117 -11.01 -10.59 -2.09
N ALA A 118 -11.19 -9.29 -1.85
CA ALA A 118 -10.37 -8.54 -0.90
C ALA A 118 -10.43 -9.17 0.50
N LEU A 119 -11.63 -9.49 0.97
CA LEU A 119 -11.88 -10.15 2.25
C LEU A 119 -11.17 -11.51 2.33
N SER A 120 -11.32 -12.34 1.29
CA SER A 120 -10.70 -13.67 1.26
C SER A 120 -9.18 -13.60 1.38
N VAL A 121 -8.53 -12.74 0.60
CA VAL A 121 -7.07 -12.60 0.59
C VAL A 121 -6.56 -12.02 1.91
N LEU A 122 -7.17 -10.94 2.41
CA LEU A 122 -6.72 -10.29 3.65
C LEU A 122 -6.97 -11.16 4.89
N ARG A 123 -8.05 -11.96 4.92
CA ARG A 123 -8.27 -12.94 6.00
C ARG A 123 -7.21 -14.04 6.00
N ALA A 124 -6.79 -14.51 4.83
CA ALA A 124 -5.70 -15.49 4.74
C ALA A 124 -4.38 -14.90 5.29
N VAL A 125 -4.07 -13.65 4.95
CA VAL A 125 -2.90 -12.94 5.51
C VAL A 125 -2.97 -12.84 7.03
N VAL A 126 -4.09 -12.34 7.58
CA VAL A 126 -4.27 -12.20 9.03
C VAL A 126 -4.28 -13.56 9.75
N GLY A 127 -4.78 -14.62 9.09
CA GLY A 127 -4.76 -15.98 9.61
C GLY A 127 -3.34 -16.53 9.73
N ASN A 128 -2.50 -16.28 8.72
CA ASN A 128 -1.10 -16.73 8.70
C ASN A 128 -0.19 -15.88 9.58
N ASN A 129 -0.39 -14.56 9.59
CA ASN A 129 0.32 -13.62 10.45
C ASN A 129 -0.66 -12.70 11.20
N PRO A 130 -1.07 -13.10 12.41
CA PRO A 130 -1.97 -12.29 13.24
C PRO A 130 -1.36 -10.98 13.75
N ARG A 131 -0.04 -10.76 13.57
CA ARG A 131 0.68 -9.59 14.11
C ARG A 131 0.98 -8.53 13.05
N GLU A 132 0.45 -8.65 11.84
CA GLU A 132 0.65 -7.67 10.77
C GLU A 132 -0.43 -6.55 10.83
N PRO A 133 -0.10 -5.34 11.34
CA PRO A 133 -1.08 -4.27 11.51
C PRO A 133 -1.66 -3.76 10.19
N ARG A 134 -0.88 -3.75 9.09
CA ARG A 134 -1.35 -3.27 7.78
C ARG A 134 -2.41 -4.19 7.18
N ALA A 135 -2.26 -5.50 7.36
CA ALA A 135 -3.27 -6.47 6.92
C ALA A 135 -4.59 -6.25 7.68
N ARG A 136 -4.52 -6.05 9.00
CA ARG A 136 -5.70 -5.77 9.84
C ARG A 136 -6.39 -4.46 9.49
N LEU A 137 -5.63 -3.39 9.29
CA LEU A 137 -6.19 -2.11 8.82
C LEU A 137 -6.98 -2.31 7.51
N ASN A 138 -6.40 -2.99 6.53
CA ASN A 138 -7.06 -3.18 5.24
C ASN A 138 -8.25 -4.15 5.35
N LEU A 139 -8.18 -5.17 6.20
CA LEU A 139 -9.30 -6.05 6.50
C LEU A 139 -10.47 -5.26 7.14
N GLY A 140 -10.16 -4.36 8.08
CA GLY A 140 -11.15 -3.45 8.66
C GLY A 140 -11.79 -2.54 7.62
N LYS A 141 -11.01 -2.01 6.66
CA LYS A 141 -11.54 -1.20 5.53
C LYS A 141 -12.52 -1.99 4.67
N VAL A 142 -12.20 -3.25 4.36
CA VAL A 142 -13.10 -4.13 3.62
C VAL A 142 -14.39 -4.36 4.41
N TYR A 143 -14.32 -4.69 5.70
CA TYR A 143 -15.51 -4.85 6.53
C TYR A 143 -16.36 -3.58 6.61
N PHE A 144 -15.73 -2.41 6.72
CA PHE A 144 -16.42 -1.13 6.77
C PHE A 144 -17.19 -0.83 5.47
N ALA A 145 -16.58 -1.11 4.32
CA ALA A 145 -17.22 -0.96 3.01
C ALA A 145 -18.36 -1.95 2.77
N MET A 146 -18.34 -3.10 3.45
CA MET A 146 -19.41 -4.10 3.44
C MET A 146 -20.49 -3.85 4.51
N ASP A 147 -20.54 -2.66 5.13
CA ASP A 147 -21.43 -2.31 6.24
C ASP A 147 -21.31 -3.19 7.50
N LYS A 148 -20.23 -3.96 7.64
CA LYS A 148 -19.93 -4.79 8.82
C LYS A 148 -19.13 -3.99 9.83
N THR A 149 -19.72 -2.89 10.33
CA THR A 149 -19.00 -1.88 11.10
C THR A 149 -18.40 -2.41 12.41
N ASP A 150 -19.07 -3.32 13.12
CA ASP A 150 -18.51 -3.94 14.34
C ASP A 150 -17.20 -4.69 14.08
N LEU A 151 -17.16 -5.46 12.99
CA LEU A 151 -15.95 -6.19 12.58
C LEU A 151 -14.85 -5.21 12.14
N ALA A 152 -15.21 -4.10 11.49
CA ALA A 152 -14.24 -3.07 11.13
C ALA A 152 -13.60 -2.44 12.37
N ILE A 153 -14.40 -2.07 13.38
CA ILE A 153 -13.93 -1.53 14.66
C ILE A 153 -12.98 -2.49 15.37
N ALA A 154 -13.30 -3.79 15.37
CA ALA A 154 -12.46 -4.83 15.97
C ALA A 154 -11.09 -4.91 15.27
N GLU A 155 -11.05 -4.93 13.94
CA GLU A 155 -9.79 -5.01 13.20
C GLU A 155 -8.96 -3.73 13.29
N TYR A 156 -9.59 -2.54 13.28
CA TYR A 156 -8.89 -1.28 13.49
C TYR A 156 -8.29 -1.20 14.90
N SER A 157 -9.05 -1.58 15.93
CA SER A 157 -8.56 -1.66 17.30
C SER A 157 -7.36 -2.59 17.42
N ARG A 158 -7.40 -3.76 16.77
CA ARG A 158 -6.28 -4.70 16.78
C ARG A 158 -5.06 -4.18 16.01
N ALA A 159 -5.25 -3.45 14.92
CA ALA A 159 -4.16 -2.76 14.22
C ALA A 159 -3.49 -1.71 15.11
N ILE A 160 -4.27 -0.95 15.88
CA ILE A 160 -3.78 0.04 16.86
C ILE A 160 -3.05 -0.64 18.03
N GLU A 161 -3.52 -1.80 18.49
CA GLU A 161 -2.82 -2.56 19.52
C GLU A 161 -1.42 -2.99 19.11
N LEU A 162 -1.26 -3.39 17.83
CA LEU A 162 0.02 -3.80 17.26
C LEU A 162 0.92 -2.60 16.92
N ASN A 163 0.34 -1.47 16.52
CA ASN A 163 1.06 -0.23 16.27
C ASN A 163 0.29 0.96 16.87
N LYS A 164 0.77 1.41 18.04
CA LYS A 164 0.16 2.48 18.84
C LYS A 164 0.21 3.86 18.18
N ASN A 165 1.01 4.05 17.13
CA ASN A 165 1.10 5.29 16.38
C ASN A 165 0.51 5.16 14.97
N TYR A 166 -0.38 4.17 14.74
CA TYR A 166 -0.95 3.94 13.42
C TYR A 166 -2.09 4.91 13.09
N VAL A 167 -1.73 6.10 12.62
CA VAL A 167 -2.65 7.22 12.32
C VAL A 167 -3.86 6.79 11.47
N ASN A 168 -3.61 6.03 10.40
CA ASN A 168 -4.67 5.53 9.52
C ASN A 168 -5.70 4.65 10.26
N ALA A 169 -5.26 3.83 11.22
CA ALA A 169 -6.16 2.97 11.98
C ALA A 169 -7.03 3.77 12.95
N TYR A 170 -6.46 4.78 13.62
CA TYR A 170 -7.25 5.70 14.46
C TYR A 170 -8.27 6.49 13.65
N TYR A 171 -7.88 7.00 12.48
CA TYR A 171 -8.80 7.75 11.62
C TYR A 171 -9.98 6.89 11.16
N ASN A 172 -9.70 5.68 10.66
CA ASN A 172 -10.76 4.75 10.24
C ASN A 172 -11.62 4.25 11.42
N LEU A 173 -11.04 4.09 12.62
CA LEU A 173 -11.79 3.80 13.84
C LEU A 173 -12.74 4.95 14.19
N GLY A 174 -12.31 6.20 14.04
CA GLY A 174 -13.14 7.38 14.24
C GLY A 174 -14.35 7.39 13.30
N LEU A 175 -14.12 7.18 12.01
CA LEU A 175 -15.19 7.06 11.01
C LEU A 175 -16.16 5.91 11.29
N ALA A 176 -15.63 4.76 11.74
CA ALA A 176 -16.45 3.62 12.07
C ALA A 176 -17.37 3.88 13.29
N ASN A 177 -16.85 4.52 14.33
CA ASN A 177 -17.65 4.92 15.48
C ASN A 177 -18.67 6.00 15.14
N LEU A 178 -18.34 6.96 14.28
CA LEU A 178 -19.31 7.95 13.77
C LEU A 178 -20.49 7.27 13.08
N LYS A 179 -20.23 6.27 12.24
CA LYS A 179 -21.28 5.51 11.55
C LYS A 179 -22.22 4.79 12.53
N GLN A 180 -21.71 4.36 13.68
CA GLN A 180 -22.50 3.79 14.77
C GLN A 180 -23.16 4.84 15.68
N LYS A 181 -22.93 6.13 15.43
CA LYS A 181 -23.37 7.25 16.29
C LYS A 181 -22.70 7.26 17.67
N GLU A 182 -21.58 6.56 17.82
CA GLU A 182 -20.75 6.53 19.03
C GLU A 182 -19.81 7.75 19.08
N ASN A 183 -20.41 8.93 19.16
CA ASN A 183 -19.73 10.23 19.01
C ASN A 183 -18.55 10.42 19.98
N ARG A 184 -18.66 9.90 21.22
CA ARG A 184 -17.58 9.98 22.21
C ARG A 184 -16.37 9.14 21.80
N ALA A 185 -16.60 7.92 21.32
CA ALA A 185 -15.55 7.02 20.86
C ALA A 185 -14.90 7.56 19.56
N ALA A 186 -15.71 8.10 18.65
CA ALA A 186 -15.23 8.76 17.45
C ALA A 186 -14.31 9.94 17.79
N ALA A 187 -14.75 10.84 18.68
CA ALA A 187 -13.93 11.98 19.10
C ALA A 187 -12.62 11.54 19.77
N ALA A 188 -12.63 10.48 20.58
CA ALA A 188 -11.41 9.94 21.17
C ALA A 188 -10.41 9.48 20.10
N ALA A 189 -10.89 8.74 19.09
CA ALA A 189 -10.03 8.26 17.99
C ALA A 189 -9.47 9.42 17.14
N PHE A 190 -10.27 10.44 16.81
CA PHE A 190 -9.78 11.61 16.07
C PHE A 190 -8.79 12.47 16.86
N ARG A 191 -8.93 12.56 18.19
CA ARG A 191 -7.92 13.22 19.03
C ARG A 191 -6.58 12.49 18.98
N GLU A 192 -6.56 11.17 18.90
CA GLU A 192 -5.32 10.41 18.71
C GLU A 192 -4.66 10.68 17.36
N VAL A 193 -5.45 10.83 16.28
CA VAL A 193 -4.94 11.27 14.96
C VAL A 193 -4.21 12.61 15.10
N LEU A 194 -4.84 13.59 15.76
CA LEU A 194 -4.25 14.91 16.01
C LEU A 194 -3.04 14.87 16.95
N ARG A 195 -3.01 13.97 17.93
CA ARG A 195 -1.86 13.80 18.83
C ARG A 195 -0.65 13.26 18.08
N ILE A 196 -0.84 12.31 17.16
CA ILE A 196 0.24 11.63 16.46
C ILE A 196 0.72 12.43 15.24
N ALA A 197 -0.21 13.01 14.47
CA ALA A 197 0.09 13.68 13.21
C ALA A 197 -0.77 14.95 12.99
N PRO A 198 -0.59 16.00 13.82
CA PRO A 198 -1.46 17.19 13.85
C PRO A 198 -1.50 17.96 12.53
N ASP A 199 -0.38 17.97 11.79
CA ASP A 199 -0.21 18.75 10.56
C ASP A 199 -0.39 17.92 9.28
N SER A 200 -0.75 16.63 9.42
CA SER A 200 -1.06 15.78 8.28
C SER A 200 -2.45 16.08 7.71
N GLU A 201 -2.69 15.66 6.47
CA GLU A 201 -4.03 15.71 5.84
C GLU A 201 -5.09 15.02 6.73
N LEU A 202 -4.77 13.85 7.28
CA LEU A 202 -5.66 13.15 8.21
C LEU A 202 -5.87 13.92 9.52
N GLY A 203 -4.86 14.66 9.98
CA GLY A 203 -4.96 15.56 11.13
C GLY A 203 -5.96 16.70 10.87
N GLN A 204 -5.87 17.33 9.70
CA GLN A 204 -6.81 18.38 9.29
C GLN A 204 -8.24 17.83 9.22
N LEU A 205 -8.44 16.69 8.55
CA LEU A 205 -9.76 16.02 8.48
C LEU A 205 -10.28 15.62 9.87
N ALA A 206 -9.43 15.10 10.75
CA ALA A 206 -9.82 14.76 12.12
C ALA A 206 -10.28 15.98 12.92
N ARG A 207 -9.68 17.16 12.69
CA ARG A 207 -10.10 18.42 13.31
C ARG A 207 -11.50 18.82 12.87
N GLU A 208 -11.79 18.73 11.57
CA GLU A 208 -13.12 19.02 11.02
C GLU A 208 -14.20 18.13 11.65
N TYR A 209 -13.96 16.82 11.76
CA TYR A 209 -14.89 15.92 12.43
C TYR A 209 -15.10 16.27 13.91
N LEU A 210 -14.04 16.66 14.62
CA LEU A 210 -14.15 17.07 16.02
C LEU A 210 -14.94 18.36 16.22
N ASP A 211 -14.91 19.29 15.27
CA ASP A 211 -15.68 20.53 15.34
C ASP A 211 -17.18 20.28 15.13
N VAL A 212 -17.55 19.32 14.29
CA VAL A 212 -18.95 18.90 14.08
C VAL A 212 -19.51 18.06 15.23
N LEU A 213 -18.64 17.38 15.99
CA LEU A 213 -19.01 16.52 17.12
C LEU A 213 -19.24 17.27 18.44
N LYS A 214 -19.09 18.59 18.47
CA LYS A 214 -19.37 19.45 19.63
C LYS A 214 -20.87 19.68 19.77
#